data_AF-A0A379IXP2-F1
#
_entry.id   AF-A0A379IXP2-F1
#
_cell.length_a   1.000
_cell.length_b   1.000
_cell.length_c   1.000
_cell.angle_alpha   90.00
_cell.angle_beta   90.00
_cell.angle_gamma   90.00
#
_symmetry.space_group_name_H-M   'P 1'
#
loop_
_entity.id
_entity.type
_entity.pdbx_description
1 polymer ?
#
loop_
_entity_poly.entity_id
_entity_poly.type
_entity_poly.pdbx_seq_one_letter_code
_entity_poly.pdbx_strand_id
1 'polypeptide(L)'
;MGSEIGSDGYAVANAIALDNLNNGCLVVADCVNPLQESRAAWASTAAKANCRLLNVQVICSDETIHRQRVESRTSDVPGLVPPTWQSVSQHEYEPWQTTPFTIDTARASPQTAQALLAEKVAAYLVE
;
A
#
# COMPACT_ATOMS: atom_id res chain seq x y z
N MET A 1 -9.29 -23.23 0.49
CA MET A 1 -7.91 -23.15 -0.02
C MET A 1 -7.77 -21.83 -0.75
N GLY A 2 -7.24 -20.82 -0.08
CA GLY A 2 -7.03 -19.48 -0.64
C GLY A 2 -6.00 -18.67 0.16
N SER A 3 -5.18 -19.35 0.97
CA SER A 3 -4.29 -18.74 1.96
C SER A 3 -2.81 -18.75 1.57
N GLU A 4 -2.42 -19.40 0.46
CA GLU A 4 -1.01 -19.42 0.00
C GLU A 4 -0.70 -18.35 -1.06
N ILE A 5 -1.65 -18.03 -1.95
CA ILE A 5 -1.39 -17.12 -3.08
C ILE A 5 -1.13 -15.67 -2.60
N GLY A 6 -1.70 -15.27 -1.46
CA GLY A 6 -1.53 -13.93 -0.91
C GLY A 6 -0.12 -13.66 -0.38
N SER A 7 0.49 -14.60 0.34
CA SER A 7 1.84 -14.46 0.91
C SER A 7 2.93 -14.53 -0.16
N ASP A 8 2.74 -15.36 -1.19
CA ASP A 8 3.73 -15.57 -2.24
C ASP A 8 3.94 -14.31 -3.09
N GLY A 9 2.85 -13.58 -3.38
CA GLY A 9 2.94 -12.29 -4.07
C GLY A 9 3.76 -11.26 -3.30
N TYR A 10 3.62 -11.23 -1.98
CA TYR A 10 4.44 -10.37 -1.11
C TYR A 10 5.90 -10.80 -1.08
N ALA A 11 6.19 -12.10 -1.00
CA ALA A 11 7.56 -12.59 -1.01
C ALA A 11 8.29 -12.20 -2.29
N VAL A 12 7.64 -12.37 -3.45
CA VAL A 12 8.18 -11.97 -4.76
C VAL A 12 8.38 -10.46 -4.82
N ALA A 13 7.39 -9.65 -4.41
CA ALA A 13 7.50 -8.19 -4.43
C ALA A 13 8.64 -7.68 -3.53
N ASN A 14 8.82 -8.27 -2.35
CA ASN A 14 9.92 -7.94 -1.45
C ASN A 14 11.29 -8.31 -2.04
N ALA A 15 11.40 -9.46 -2.71
CA ALA A 15 12.65 -9.87 -3.37
C ALA A 15 13.02 -8.90 -4.52
N ILE A 16 12.05 -8.55 -5.37
CA ILE A 16 12.25 -7.57 -6.44
C ILE A 16 12.64 -6.20 -5.87
N ALA A 17 11.98 -5.76 -4.79
CA ALA A 17 12.31 -4.50 -4.14
C ALA A 17 13.73 -4.51 -3.56
N LEU A 18 14.13 -5.59 -2.88
CA LEU A 18 15.48 -5.74 -2.34
C LEU A 18 16.55 -5.64 -3.44
N ASP A 19 16.37 -6.33 -4.56
CA ASP A 19 17.30 -6.29 -5.67
C ASP A 19 17.41 -4.89 -6.26
N ASN A 20 16.30 -4.17 -6.44
CA ASN A 20 16.33 -2.80 -6.94
C ASN A 20 17.02 -1.84 -5.95
N LEU A 21 16.74 -1.95 -4.65
CA LEU A 21 17.38 -1.13 -3.62
C LEU A 21 18.89 -1.39 -3.57
N ASN A 22 19.33 -2.64 -3.67
CA ASN A 22 20.76 -3.00 -3.72
C ASN A 22 21.47 -2.46 -4.97
N ASN A 23 20.73 -2.20 -6.05
CA ASN A 23 21.25 -1.53 -7.25
C ASN A 23 21.18 0.01 -7.16
N GLY A 24 20.83 0.57 -5.99
CA GLY A 24 20.76 2.01 -5.77
C GLY A 24 19.51 2.68 -6.35
N CYS A 25 18.49 1.90 -6.77
CA CYS A 25 17.23 2.45 -7.25
C CYS A 25 16.30 2.82 -6.09
N LEU A 26 15.45 3.84 -6.30
CA LEU A 26 14.32 4.11 -5.43
C LEU A 26 13.16 3.17 -5.76
N VAL A 27 12.50 2.65 -4.73
CA VAL A 27 11.36 1.73 -4.88
C VAL A 27 10.11 2.35 -4.27
N VAL A 28 9.00 2.28 -5.01
CA VAL A 28 7.65 2.54 -4.50
C VAL A 28 6.88 1.22 -4.57
N ALA A 29 6.44 0.73 -3.42
CA ALA A 29 5.61 -0.47 -3.32
C ALA A 29 4.17 -0.07 -2.98
N ASP A 30 3.25 -0.26 -3.94
CA ASP A 30 1.81 -0.06 -3.73
C ASP A 30 1.14 -1.39 -3.39
N CYS A 31 0.70 -1.53 -2.14
CA CYS A 31 0.12 -2.76 -1.60
C CYS A 31 -0.91 -2.43 -0.51
N VAL A 32 -1.86 -3.33 -0.26
CA VAL A 32 -2.89 -3.14 0.80
C VAL A 32 -2.28 -3.18 2.21
N ASN A 33 -1.28 -4.04 2.43
CA ASN A 33 -0.56 -4.23 3.70
C ASN A 33 -1.46 -4.26 4.94
N PRO A 34 -2.49 -5.14 4.97
CA PRO A 34 -3.50 -5.13 6.03
C PRO A 34 -2.96 -5.63 7.38
N LEU A 35 -1.96 -6.54 7.36
CA LEU A 35 -1.44 -7.22 8.55
C LEU A 35 -0.06 -6.70 8.94
N GLN A 36 0.26 -6.74 10.24
CA GLN A 36 1.56 -6.39 10.81
C GLN A 36 2.68 -7.21 10.19
N GLU A 37 2.45 -8.49 9.90
CA GLU A 37 3.43 -9.37 9.23
C GLU A 37 3.88 -8.79 7.88
N SER A 38 2.94 -8.40 7.03
CA SER A 38 3.25 -7.80 5.72
C SER A 38 4.03 -6.48 5.85
N ARG A 39 3.69 -5.65 6.83
CA ARG A 39 4.40 -4.39 7.12
C ARG A 39 5.81 -4.64 7.67
N ALA A 40 5.97 -5.64 8.53
CA ALA A 40 7.26 -6.05 9.06
C ALA A 40 8.17 -6.63 7.98
N ALA A 41 7.62 -7.35 7.00
CA ALA A 41 8.36 -7.84 5.84
C ALA A 41 8.97 -6.68 5.03
N TRP A 42 8.19 -5.64 4.73
CA TRP A 42 8.69 -4.43 4.06
C TRP A 42 9.77 -3.70 4.87
N ALA A 43 9.59 -3.58 6.20
CA ALA A 43 10.60 -3.02 7.09
C ALA A 43 11.91 -3.84 7.07
N SER A 44 11.80 -5.18 7.06
CA SER A 44 12.94 -6.07 6.95
C SER A 44 13.66 -5.92 5.60
N THR A 45 12.92 -5.80 4.50
CA THR A 45 13.48 -5.57 3.17
C THR A 45 14.29 -4.27 3.10
N ALA A 46 13.74 -3.16 3.60
CA ALA A 46 14.47 -1.89 3.68
C ALA A 46 15.73 -2.00 4.56
N ALA A 47 15.61 -2.64 5.73
CA ALA A 47 16.74 -2.85 6.64
C ALA A 47 17.87 -3.70 6.01
N LYS A 48 17.52 -4.77 5.27
CA LYS A 48 18.50 -5.61 4.55
C LYS A 48 19.26 -4.84 3.47
N ALA A 49 18.59 -3.91 2.80
CA ALA A 49 19.22 -3.01 1.83
C ALA A 49 19.92 -1.80 2.45
N ASN A 50 19.95 -1.70 3.79
CA ASN A 50 20.43 -0.52 4.52
C ASN A 50 19.77 0.79 4.04
N CYS A 51 18.47 0.71 3.72
CA CYS A 51 17.67 1.80 3.20
C CYS A 51 16.61 2.23 4.22
N ARG A 52 16.20 3.49 4.12
CA ARG A 52 15.12 4.06 4.92
C ARG A 52 13.75 3.66 4.34
N LEU A 53 12.75 3.51 5.20
CA LEU A 53 11.36 3.19 4.81
C LEU A 53 10.39 4.31 5.22
N LEU A 54 9.72 4.90 4.23
CA LEU A 54 8.61 5.81 4.44
C LEU A 54 7.28 5.07 4.25
N ASN A 55 6.55 4.84 5.35
CA ASN A 55 5.20 4.29 5.29
C ASN A 55 4.18 5.37 4.96
N VAL A 56 3.37 5.12 3.93
CA VAL A 56 2.26 5.98 3.50
C VAL A 56 0.98 5.16 3.52
N GLN A 57 -0.04 5.65 4.23
CA GLN A 57 -1.36 5.04 4.27
C GLN A 57 -2.31 5.86 3.41
N VAL A 58 -3.01 5.18 2.49
CA VAL A 58 -4.06 5.78 1.68
C VAL A 58 -5.40 5.20 2.12
N ILE A 59 -6.31 6.05 2.59
CA ILE A 59 -7.64 5.65 3.04
C ILE A 59 -8.73 6.36 2.25
N CYS A 60 -9.96 5.88 2.40
CA CYS A 60 -11.16 6.63 2.07
C CYS A 60 -12.04 6.60 3.34
N SER A 61 -12.11 7.71 4.06
CA SER A 61 -12.84 7.78 5.34
C SER A 61 -14.36 7.76 5.18
N ASP A 62 -14.86 8.04 3.98
CA ASP A 62 -16.28 7.96 3.63
C ASP A 62 -16.60 6.58 3.06
N GLU A 63 -17.30 5.77 3.86
CA GLU A 63 -17.72 4.42 3.48
C GLU A 63 -18.64 4.40 2.25
N THR A 64 -19.51 5.40 2.09
CA THR A 64 -20.44 5.48 0.96
C THR A 64 -19.67 5.68 -0.33
N ILE A 65 -18.69 6.60 -0.32
CA ILE A 65 -17.80 6.84 -1.47
C ILE A 65 -16.95 5.60 -1.73
N HIS A 66 -16.39 4.97 -0.70
CA HIS A 66 -15.54 3.79 -0.85
C HIS A 66 -16.33 2.64 -1.48
N ARG A 67 -17.53 2.34 -0.96
CA ARG A 67 -18.43 1.33 -1.50
C ARG A 67 -18.79 1.61 -2.95
N GLN A 68 -19.18 2.84 -3.26
CA GLN A 68 -19.49 3.23 -4.64
C GLN A 68 -18.30 2.97 -5.57
N ARG A 69 -17.07 3.34 -5.16
CA ARG A 69 -15.85 3.11 -5.95
C ARG A 69 -15.52 1.63 -6.15
N VAL A 70 -15.80 0.78 -5.16
CA VAL A 70 -15.61 -0.68 -5.28
C VAL A 70 -16.62 -1.26 -6.26
N GLU A 71 -17.91 -1.00 -6.04
CA GLU A 71 -19.01 -1.61 -6.80
C GLU A 71 -19.07 -1.09 -8.25
N SER A 72 -18.59 0.11 -8.53
CA SER A 72 -18.53 0.68 -9.89
C SER A 72 -17.24 0.37 -10.64
N ARG A 73 -16.24 -0.23 -9.99
CA ARG A 73 -14.94 -0.50 -10.63
C ARG A 73 -15.11 -1.55 -11.73
N THR A 74 -14.77 -1.16 -12.95
CA THR A 74 -14.58 -2.10 -14.05
C THR A 74 -13.13 -2.55 -14.07
N SER A 75 -12.88 -3.87 -14.09
CA SER A 75 -11.52 -4.38 -14.27
C SER A 75 -11.11 -4.28 -15.74
N ASP A 76 -9.92 -3.76 -15.98
CA ASP A 76 -9.21 -3.74 -17.25
C ASP A 76 -8.28 -4.96 -17.43
N VAL A 77 -8.18 -5.82 -16.41
CA VAL A 77 -7.33 -7.03 -16.43
C VAL A 77 -8.15 -8.24 -16.84
N PRO A 78 -7.84 -8.90 -17.97
CA PRO A 78 -8.58 -10.07 -18.42
C PRO A 78 -8.61 -11.19 -17.37
N GLY A 79 -9.81 -11.66 -17.03
CA GLY A 79 -10.03 -12.73 -16.06
C GLY A 79 -9.97 -12.30 -14.58
N LEU A 80 -9.64 -11.05 -14.28
CA LEU A 80 -9.69 -10.54 -12.91
C LEU A 80 -11.13 -10.15 -12.54
N VAL A 81 -11.65 -10.79 -11.49
CA VAL A 81 -12.96 -10.45 -10.92
C VAL A 81 -12.73 -9.40 -9.81
N PRO A 82 -13.29 -8.17 -9.92
CA PRO A 82 -13.22 -7.19 -8.84
C PRO A 82 -13.81 -7.71 -7.53
N PRO A 83 -13.30 -7.28 -6.37
CA PRO A 83 -13.87 -7.66 -5.09
C PRO A 83 -15.27 -7.07 -4.90
N THR A 84 -16.13 -7.77 -4.16
CA THR A 84 -17.42 -7.23 -3.72
C THR A 84 -17.22 -6.29 -2.53
N TRP A 85 -18.19 -5.39 -2.28
CA TRP A 85 -18.16 -4.55 -1.08
C TRP A 85 -18.06 -5.36 0.22
N GLN A 86 -18.82 -6.46 0.32
CA GLN A 86 -18.77 -7.34 1.48
C GLN A 86 -17.38 -7.94 1.70
N SER A 87 -16.69 -8.34 0.64
CA SER A 87 -15.31 -8.86 0.75
C SER A 87 -14.31 -7.80 1.21
N VAL A 88 -14.53 -6.52 0.85
CA VAL A 88 -13.66 -5.41 1.27
C VAL A 88 -13.93 -5.03 2.73
N SER A 89 -15.20 -4.90 3.12
CA SER A 89 -15.58 -4.45 4.47
C SER A 89 -15.31 -5.51 5.56
N GLN A 90 -15.29 -6.79 5.20
CA GLN A 90 -14.94 -7.88 6.10
C GLN A 90 -13.44 -8.22 6.08
N HIS A 91 -12.64 -7.53 5.26
CA HIS A 91 -11.21 -7.80 5.19
C HIS A 91 -10.55 -7.42 6.52
N GLU A 92 -9.73 -8.33 7.05
CA GLU A 92 -8.99 -8.05 8.27
C GLU A 92 -8.00 -6.91 8.03
N TYR A 93 -7.92 -5.99 8.98
CA TYR A 93 -6.98 -4.88 8.94
C TYR A 93 -6.49 -4.58 10.34
N GLU A 94 -5.20 -4.81 10.59
CA GLU A 94 -4.61 -4.56 11.90
C GLU A 94 -4.23 -3.08 12.05
N PRO A 95 -4.50 -2.47 13.22
CA PRO A 95 -4.07 -1.10 13.51
C PRO A 95 -2.56 -0.90 13.34
N TRP A 96 -2.16 0.31 12.98
CA TRP A 96 -0.74 0.68 12.97
C TRP A 96 -0.24 0.88 14.39
N GLN A 97 0.92 0.29 14.72
CA GLN A 97 1.59 0.54 16.01
C GLN A 97 2.09 1.99 16.11
N THR A 98 2.44 2.60 14.99
CA THR A 98 2.79 4.02 14.87
C THR A 98 2.06 4.59 13.66
N THR A 99 1.31 5.67 13.86
CA THR A 99 0.51 6.29 12.81
C THR A 99 1.41 6.73 11.65
N PRO A 100 1.22 6.18 10.42
CA PRO A 100 1.98 6.58 9.25
C PRO A 100 1.46 7.92 8.71
N PHE A 101 2.19 8.49 7.75
CA PHE A 101 1.67 9.59 6.96
C PHE A 101 0.41 9.12 6.20
N THR A 102 -0.73 9.77 6.45
CA THR A 102 -2.03 9.30 5.97
C THR A 102 -2.65 10.29 5.00
N ILE A 103 -3.09 9.79 3.85
CA ILE A 103 -3.84 10.54 2.84
C ILE A 103 -5.28 10.01 2.81
N ASP A 104 -6.24 10.90 3.02
CA ASP A 104 -7.66 10.57 2.92
C ASP A 104 -8.26 11.01 1.58
N THR A 105 -8.53 10.04 0.72
CA THR A 105 -9.08 10.24 -0.64
C THR A 105 -10.58 10.53 -0.67
N ALA A 106 -11.26 10.53 0.48
CA ALA A 106 -12.60 11.12 0.59
C ALA A 106 -12.54 12.65 0.61
N ARG A 107 -11.40 13.23 1.00
CA ARG A 107 -11.21 14.68 1.20
C ARG A 107 -10.19 15.29 0.25
N ALA A 108 -9.24 14.50 -0.26
CA ALA A 108 -8.22 14.93 -1.18
C ALA A 108 -8.53 14.49 -2.62
N SER A 109 -8.41 15.42 -3.57
CA SER A 109 -8.32 15.08 -4.99
C SER A 109 -7.00 14.33 -5.27
N PRO A 110 -6.91 13.59 -6.40
CA PRO A 110 -5.64 12.98 -6.80
C PRO A 110 -4.48 13.98 -6.90
N GLN A 111 -4.73 15.19 -7.40
CA GLN A 111 -3.73 16.26 -7.51
C GLN A 111 -3.28 16.74 -6.13
N THR A 112 -4.21 16.92 -5.20
CA THR A 112 -3.90 17.29 -3.81
C THR A 112 -3.10 16.19 -3.11
N ALA A 113 -3.51 14.92 -3.25
CA ALA A 113 -2.81 13.78 -2.69
C ALA A 113 -1.39 13.65 -3.24
N GLN A 114 -1.20 13.84 -4.54
CA GLN A 114 0.10 13.81 -5.19
C GLN A 114 1.01 14.92 -4.68
N ALA A 115 0.51 16.15 -4.53
CA ALA A 115 1.29 17.27 -4.01
C ALA A 115 1.74 17.02 -2.56
N LEU A 116 0.82 16.57 -1.70
CA LEU A 116 1.12 16.21 -0.31
C LEU A 116 2.16 15.10 -0.20
N LEU A 117 2.05 14.06 -1.04
CA LEU A 117 3.01 12.97 -1.08
C LEU A 117 4.38 13.45 -1.55
N ALA A 118 4.44 14.28 -2.60
CA ALA A 118 5.69 14.83 -3.12
C ALA A 118 6.42 15.68 -2.07
N GLU A 119 5.71 16.55 -1.36
CA GLU A 119 6.26 17.34 -0.25
C GLU A 119 6.81 16.42 0.85
N LYS A 120 6.03 15.40 1.25
CA LYS A 120 6.46 14.46 2.29
C LYS A 120 7.70 13.67 1.90
N VAL A 121 7.78 13.21 0.65
CA VAL A 121 8.95 12.49 0.12
C VAL A 121 10.16 13.41 0.04
N ALA A 122 10.00 14.64 -0.42
CA ALA A 122 11.10 15.61 -0.49
C ALA A 122 11.70 15.89 0.89
N ALA A 123 10.85 16.12 1.91
CA ALA A 123 11.32 16.29 3.29
C ALA A 123 12.06 15.03 3.80
N TYR A 124 11.53 13.85 3.50
CA TYR A 124 12.12 12.58 3.93
C TYR A 124 13.51 12.32 3.32
N LEU A 125 13.76 12.75 2.08
CA LEU A 125 15.04 12.53 1.39
C LEU A 125 16.16 13.47 1.85
N VAL A 126 15.84 14.55 2.58
CA VAL A 126 16.80 15.56 3.05
C VAL A 126 17.21 15.33 4.51
N GLU A 127 16.38 14.65 5.29
CA GLU A 127 16.71 14.16 6.65
C GLU A 127 17.74 13.02 6.63
#